data_AF-A0A395L192-F1
#
_entry.id   AF-A0A395L192-F1
#
_cell.length_a   1.000
_cell.length_b   1.000
_cell.length_c   1.000
_cell.angle_alpha   90.00
_cell.angle_beta   90.00
_cell.angle_gamma   90.00
#
_symmetry.space_group_name_H-M   'P 1'
#
loop_
_entity.id
_entity.type
_entity.pdbx_description
1 polymer ?
#
loop_
_entity_poly.entity_id
_entity_poly.type
_entity_poly.pdbx_seq_one_letter_code
_entity_poly.pdbx_strand_id
1 'polypeptide(L)'
;MSVHANATKLVSPMLVTIAFVAAISVATAQTAPKSDVPQRQQGMKAMADAAKTINAMFKDTLPYDAKRFKAAAETIRAHSGAALSSLFDDPVTSPGSKASASIEPERQQFDKLANDLSIYASTLSITADRNPDKLGAGTRMQAGDAMGGGPLARKVDAARDAGSMPAEHAFHLMLQACTSCHAKFRIEGE
;
A
#
# COMPACT_ATOMS: atom_id res chain seq x y z
N MET A 1 62.19 -77.41 -28.86
CA MET A 1 62.51 -76.53 -27.70
C MET A 1 63.61 -75.59 -28.17
N SER A 2 63.62 -74.26 -28.07
CA SER A 2 62.67 -73.20 -27.75
C SER A 2 63.40 -71.90 -28.14
N VAL A 3 62.73 -71.00 -28.89
CA VAL A 3 62.72 -69.51 -28.76
C VAL A 3 64.08 -68.77 -28.82
N HIS A 4 64.48 -68.06 -29.89
CA HIS A 4 64.03 -66.74 -30.42
C HIS A 4 64.09 -65.53 -29.44
N ALA A 5 65.00 -64.60 -29.76
CA ALA A 5 64.93 -63.12 -29.72
C ALA A 5 64.24 -62.39 -28.54
N ASN A 6 64.81 -61.27 -28.05
CA ASN A 6 64.65 -59.96 -28.69
C ASN A 6 65.31 -58.81 -27.90
N ALA A 7 65.75 -57.79 -28.64
CA ALA A 7 66.29 -56.54 -28.14
C ALA A 7 65.18 -55.66 -27.52
N THR A 8 65.45 -55.09 -26.35
CA THR A 8 64.54 -54.14 -25.67
C THR A 8 65.05 -52.72 -25.88
N LYS A 9 64.32 -51.91 -26.67
CA LYS A 9 64.41 -50.44 -26.65
C LYS A 9 63.61 -49.94 -25.44
N LEU A 10 64.18 -49.08 -24.60
CA LEU A 10 63.43 -48.38 -23.56
C LEU A 10 63.26 -46.90 -23.93
N VAL A 11 62.01 -46.50 -23.92
CA VAL A 11 61.44 -45.22 -24.36
C VAL A 11 61.46 -44.23 -23.19
N SER A 12 61.84 -42.98 -23.47
CA SER A 12 61.84 -41.86 -22.51
C SER A 12 60.41 -41.40 -22.19
N PRO A 13 60.04 -41.11 -20.93
CA PRO A 13 58.69 -40.66 -20.62
C PRO A 13 58.52 -39.16 -20.92
N MET A 14 57.59 -38.85 -21.82
CA MET A 14 57.13 -37.49 -22.12
C MET A 14 56.13 -37.05 -21.04
N LEU A 15 56.50 -36.05 -20.23
CA LEU A 15 55.61 -35.43 -19.23
C LEU A 15 54.64 -34.48 -19.95
N VAL A 16 53.33 -34.78 -19.92
CA VAL A 16 52.28 -33.89 -20.43
C VAL A 16 51.73 -33.07 -19.26
N THR A 17 52.05 -31.77 -19.22
CA THR A 17 51.46 -30.81 -18.27
C THR A 17 50.13 -30.30 -18.82
N ILE A 18 49.02 -30.66 -18.16
CA ILE A 18 47.68 -30.14 -18.45
C ILE A 18 47.49 -28.84 -17.66
N ALA A 19 47.39 -27.71 -18.35
CA ALA A 19 47.06 -26.42 -17.74
C ALA A 19 45.52 -26.28 -17.62
N PHE A 20 45.00 -26.29 -16.39
CA PHE A 20 43.61 -25.98 -16.08
C PHE A 20 43.40 -24.45 -16.11
N VAL A 21 42.70 -23.95 -17.13
CA VAL A 21 42.23 -22.55 -17.16
C VAL A 21 40.92 -22.48 -16.38
N ALA A 22 40.96 -21.90 -15.17
CA ALA A 22 39.76 -21.66 -14.38
C ALA A 22 38.97 -20.47 -14.98
N ALA A 23 37.83 -20.76 -15.60
CA ALA A 23 36.89 -19.74 -16.04
C ALA A 23 36.21 -19.11 -14.81
N ILE A 24 36.48 -17.83 -14.57
CA ILE A 24 35.87 -17.07 -13.47
C ILE A 24 34.52 -16.54 -13.99
N SER A 25 33.44 -17.25 -13.69
CA SER A 25 32.09 -16.77 -13.98
C SER A 25 31.75 -15.61 -13.04
N VAL A 26 31.73 -14.39 -13.57
CA VAL A 26 31.19 -13.22 -12.86
C VAL A 26 29.67 -13.34 -12.86
N ALA A 27 29.10 -13.85 -11.77
CA ALA A 27 27.66 -13.81 -11.56
C ALA A 27 27.23 -12.34 -11.38
N THR A 28 26.56 -11.78 -12.38
CA THR A 28 25.87 -10.49 -12.21
C THR A 28 24.71 -10.72 -11.24
N ALA A 29 24.78 -10.13 -10.06
CA ALA A 29 23.63 -10.04 -9.17
C ALA A 29 22.60 -9.14 -9.85
N GLN A 30 21.70 -9.74 -10.63
CA GLN A 30 20.51 -9.04 -11.11
C GLN A 30 19.69 -8.69 -9.87
N THR A 31 19.76 -7.43 -9.43
CA THR A 31 18.80 -6.89 -8.46
C THR A 31 17.41 -7.10 -9.04
N ALA A 32 16.64 -8.03 -8.46
CA ALA A 32 15.24 -8.18 -8.78
C ALA A 32 14.55 -6.81 -8.66
N PRO A 33 13.64 -6.44 -9.57
CA PRO A 33 12.85 -5.23 -9.43
C PRO A 33 12.21 -5.23 -8.03
N LYS A 34 12.43 -4.17 -7.25
CA LYS A 34 11.71 -4.01 -5.98
C LYS A 34 10.23 -3.91 -6.33
N SER A 35 9.42 -4.79 -5.74
CA SER A 35 7.98 -4.70 -5.88
C SER A 35 7.41 -3.90 -4.72
N ASP A 36 6.59 -2.90 -5.03
CA ASP A 36 5.86 -2.13 -4.01
C ASP A 36 4.67 -2.89 -3.43
N VAL A 37 4.33 -4.08 -3.95
CA VAL A 37 3.14 -4.85 -3.53
C VAL A 37 3.08 -5.07 -2.01
N PRO A 38 4.15 -5.54 -1.33
CA PRO A 38 4.12 -5.69 0.12
C PRO A 38 3.87 -4.38 0.87
N GLN A 39 4.46 -3.28 0.39
CA GLN A 39 4.30 -1.95 1.01
C GLN A 39 2.87 -1.42 0.83
N ARG A 40 2.27 -1.58 -0.36
CA ARG A 40 0.86 -1.25 -0.62
C ARG A 40 -0.05 -2.00 0.35
N GLN A 41 0.14 -3.32 0.48
CA GLN A 41 -0.69 -4.17 1.33
C GLN A 41 -0.54 -3.83 2.83
N GLN A 42 0.69 -3.57 3.28
CA GLN A 42 0.95 -3.15 4.65
C GLN A 42 0.29 -1.80 4.95
N GLY A 43 0.41 -0.82 4.04
CA GLY A 43 -0.23 0.49 4.17
C GLY A 43 -1.75 0.38 4.25
N MET A 44 -2.36 -0.42 3.36
CA MET A 44 -3.82 -0.68 3.40
C MET A 44 -4.28 -1.30 4.71
N LYS A 45 -3.50 -2.26 5.25
CA LYS A 45 -3.79 -2.88 6.54
C LYS A 45 -3.68 -1.88 7.69
N ALA A 46 -2.63 -1.06 7.72
CA ALA A 46 -2.45 -0.02 8.74
C ALA A 46 -3.61 0.99 8.72
N MET A 47 -4.04 1.43 7.53
CA MET A 47 -5.21 2.30 7.39
C MET A 47 -6.51 1.63 7.88
N ALA A 48 -6.72 0.35 7.58
CA ALA A 48 -7.90 -0.38 8.03
C ALA A 48 -7.97 -0.50 9.57
N ASP A 49 -6.84 -0.84 10.20
CA ASP A 49 -6.73 -0.96 11.66
C ASP A 49 -6.94 0.42 12.35
N ALA A 50 -6.42 1.49 11.75
CA ALA A 50 -6.64 2.86 12.20
C ALA A 50 -8.12 3.29 12.05
N ALA A 51 -8.74 3.04 10.90
CA ALA A 51 -10.15 3.35 10.68
C ALA A 51 -11.06 2.60 11.66
N LYS A 52 -10.75 1.34 11.98
CA LYS A 52 -11.47 0.57 13.00
C LYS A 52 -11.37 1.22 14.39
N THR A 53 -10.20 1.73 14.76
CA THR A 53 -9.99 2.44 16.02
C THR A 53 -10.86 3.70 16.11
N ILE A 54 -10.84 4.53 15.06
CA ILE A 54 -11.64 5.75 14.98
C ILE A 54 -13.14 5.42 15.06
N ASN A 55 -13.59 4.42 14.28
CA ASN A 55 -14.98 3.96 14.29
C ASN A 55 -15.42 3.50 15.69
N ALA A 56 -14.57 2.77 16.41
CA ALA A 56 -14.92 2.29 17.74
C ALA A 56 -15.14 3.44 18.75
N MET A 57 -14.37 4.53 18.61
CA MET A 57 -14.54 5.75 19.42
C MET A 57 -15.80 6.52 19.05
N PHE A 58 -16.15 6.65 17.77
CA PHE A 58 -17.44 7.22 17.38
C PHE A 58 -18.61 6.33 17.82
N LYS A 59 -18.47 5.00 17.85
CA LYS A 59 -19.51 4.09 18.33
C LYS A 59 -19.57 3.95 19.86
N ASP A 60 -18.74 4.68 20.59
CA ASP A 60 -18.60 4.59 22.05
C ASP A 60 -18.32 3.16 22.57
N THR A 61 -17.80 2.28 21.68
CA THR A 61 -17.37 0.91 22.01
C THR A 61 -15.90 0.84 22.43
N LEU A 62 -15.17 1.94 22.17
CA LEU A 62 -13.85 2.22 22.72
C LEU A 62 -13.92 3.62 23.36
N PRO A 63 -13.48 3.81 24.63
CA PRO A 63 -13.43 5.14 25.21
C PRO A 63 -12.58 6.08 24.37
N TYR A 64 -13.07 7.31 24.18
CA TYR A 64 -12.35 8.32 23.43
C TYR A 64 -11.03 8.68 24.13
N ASP A 65 -9.96 8.71 23.36
CA ASP A 65 -8.65 9.21 23.75
C ASP A 65 -8.11 10.04 22.57
N ALA A 66 -7.94 11.35 22.78
CA ALA A 66 -7.56 12.26 21.71
C ALA A 66 -6.22 11.91 21.06
N LYS A 67 -5.24 11.43 21.84
CA LYS A 67 -3.92 11.06 21.31
C LYS A 67 -4.01 9.83 20.40
N ARG A 68 -4.77 8.82 20.82
CA ARG A 68 -5.01 7.59 20.04
C ARG A 68 -5.86 7.87 18.81
N PHE A 69 -6.88 8.72 18.93
CA PHE A 69 -7.69 9.15 17.78
C PHE A 69 -6.82 9.88 16.76
N LYS A 70 -6.00 10.83 17.21
CA LYS A 70 -5.05 11.56 16.37
C LYS A 70 -4.04 10.63 15.69
N ALA A 71 -3.41 9.74 16.45
CA ALA A 71 -2.44 8.79 15.91
C ALA A 71 -3.07 7.87 14.84
N ALA A 72 -4.32 7.44 15.04
CA ALA A 72 -5.05 6.68 14.03
C ALA A 72 -5.32 7.52 12.77
N ALA A 73 -5.78 8.76 12.92
CA ALA A 73 -6.00 9.68 11.80
C ALA A 73 -4.69 9.97 11.03
N GLU A 74 -3.59 10.20 11.74
CA GLU A 74 -2.27 10.43 11.16
C GLU A 74 -1.72 9.19 10.44
N THR A 75 -2.02 7.99 10.95
CA THR A 75 -1.69 6.73 10.26
C THR A 75 -2.38 6.67 8.89
N ILE A 76 -3.66 7.03 8.83
CA ILE A 76 -4.39 7.07 7.55
C ILE A 76 -3.79 8.13 6.63
N ARG A 77 -3.51 9.32 7.15
CA ARG A 77 -2.88 10.41 6.39
C ARG A 77 -1.52 10.03 5.81
N ALA A 78 -0.68 9.33 6.58
CA ALA A 78 0.65 8.90 6.15
C ALA A 78 0.64 7.85 5.02
N HIS A 79 -0.44 7.06 4.92
CA HIS A 79 -0.61 6.00 3.92
C HIS A 79 -1.62 6.33 2.82
N SER A 80 -1.94 7.62 2.63
CA SER A 80 -2.87 8.12 1.62
C SER A 80 -2.22 9.23 0.77
N GLY A 81 -3.02 9.88 -0.09
CA GLY A 81 -2.56 10.93 -1.00
C GLY A 81 -1.40 10.49 -1.88
N ALA A 82 -0.45 11.40 -2.10
CA ALA A 82 0.73 11.17 -2.93
C ALA A 82 1.56 9.94 -2.49
N ALA A 83 1.66 9.68 -1.18
CA ALA A 83 2.42 8.55 -0.65
C ALA A 83 1.78 7.21 -1.04
N LEU A 84 0.45 7.16 -1.16
CA LEU A 84 -0.24 6.01 -1.73
C LEU A 84 -0.09 5.96 -3.24
N SER A 85 -0.34 7.09 -3.91
CA SER A 85 -0.31 7.18 -5.37
C SER A 85 1.02 6.74 -5.97
N SER A 86 2.14 7.18 -5.40
CA SER A 86 3.48 6.85 -5.90
C SER A 86 3.79 5.36 -5.84
N LEU A 87 3.14 4.62 -4.94
CA LEU A 87 3.34 3.18 -4.87
C LEU A 87 2.78 2.46 -6.09
N PHE A 88 1.97 3.09 -6.94
CA PHE A 88 1.34 2.48 -8.11
C PHE A 88 1.94 2.96 -9.44
N ASP A 89 3.15 3.53 -9.43
CA ASP A 89 3.87 3.95 -10.64
C ASP A 89 4.56 2.78 -11.38
N ASP A 90 5.03 1.78 -10.64
CA ASP A 90 5.57 0.52 -11.16
C ASP A 90 4.45 -0.49 -11.53
N PRO A 91 4.73 -1.51 -12.38
CA PRO A 91 3.70 -2.39 -12.95
C PRO A 91 2.62 -2.80 -11.95
N VAL A 92 1.43 -2.22 -12.14
CA VAL A 92 0.29 -2.31 -11.22
C VAL A 92 -0.13 -3.77 -11.01
N THR A 93 -0.11 -4.53 -12.10
CA THR A 93 -0.42 -5.97 -12.16
C THR A 93 0.86 -6.79 -12.01
N SER A 94 1.40 -6.81 -10.79
CA SER A 94 2.50 -7.70 -10.40
C SER A 94 1.96 -8.97 -9.71
N PRO A 95 2.68 -10.12 -9.72
CA PRO A 95 2.27 -11.31 -8.98
C PRO A 95 1.93 -11.02 -7.51
N GLY A 96 0.79 -11.52 -7.04
CA GLY A 96 0.30 -11.26 -5.67
C GLY A 96 -0.36 -9.88 -5.46
N SER A 97 -0.37 -9.02 -6.48
CA SER A 97 -1.13 -7.76 -6.47
C SER A 97 -2.61 -8.04 -6.73
N LYS A 98 -3.47 -7.37 -5.95
CA LYS A 98 -4.92 -7.28 -6.25
C LYS A 98 -5.29 -5.93 -6.89
N ALA A 99 -4.30 -5.19 -7.38
CA ALA A 99 -4.54 -3.93 -8.05
C ALA A 99 -5.04 -4.17 -9.48
N SER A 100 -6.09 -3.47 -9.88
CA SER A 100 -6.64 -3.52 -11.22
C SER A 100 -5.73 -2.79 -12.22
N ALA A 101 -5.62 -3.33 -13.44
CA ALA A 101 -4.99 -2.62 -14.56
C ALA A 101 -5.68 -1.28 -14.90
N SER A 102 -6.94 -1.08 -14.47
CA SER A 102 -7.67 0.19 -14.67
C SER A 102 -7.07 1.40 -13.95
N ILE A 103 -6.13 1.21 -13.00
CA ILE A 103 -5.46 2.32 -12.33
C ILE A 103 -4.69 3.21 -13.32
N GLU A 104 -4.07 2.63 -14.35
CA GLU A 104 -3.32 3.42 -15.35
C GLU A 104 -4.22 4.31 -16.22
N PRO A 105 -5.23 3.79 -16.94
CA PRO A 105 -6.12 4.62 -17.74
C PRO A 105 -7.01 5.57 -16.91
N GLU A 106 -7.19 5.30 -15.61
CA GLU A 106 -8.04 6.10 -14.72
C GLU A 106 -7.25 6.74 -13.56
N ARG A 107 -5.97 7.01 -13.79
CA ARG A 107 -5.00 7.53 -12.81
C ARG A 107 -5.50 8.75 -12.05
N GLN A 108 -6.11 9.69 -12.74
CA GLN A 108 -6.64 10.91 -12.12
C GLN A 108 -7.71 10.59 -11.05
N GLN A 109 -8.58 9.61 -11.31
CA GLN A 109 -9.61 9.23 -10.35
C GLN A 109 -9.01 8.48 -9.15
N PHE A 110 -8.04 7.60 -9.40
CA PHE A 110 -7.29 6.92 -8.35
C PHE A 110 -6.60 7.92 -7.41
N ASP A 111 -5.85 8.87 -7.98
CA ASP A 111 -5.13 9.91 -7.24
C ASP A 111 -6.09 10.83 -6.48
N LYS A 112 -7.24 11.16 -7.08
CA LYS A 112 -8.25 11.94 -6.38
C LYS A 112 -8.76 11.22 -5.13
N LEU A 113 -9.10 9.93 -5.23
CA LEU A 113 -9.58 9.16 -4.08
C LEU A 113 -8.49 9.02 -3.01
N ALA A 114 -7.23 8.81 -3.40
CA ALA A 114 -6.10 8.80 -2.48
C ALA A 114 -5.95 10.13 -1.75
N ASN A 115 -6.07 11.27 -2.46
CA ASN A 115 -5.98 12.60 -1.87
C ASN A 115 -7.17 12.93 -0.97
N ASP A 116 -8.40 12.55 -1.38
CA ASP A 116 -9.61 12.73 -0.57
C ASP A 116 -9.45 12.01 0.80
N LEU A 117 -8.88 10.79 0.83
CA LEU A 117 -8.55 10.08 2.08
C LEU A 117 -7.62 10.90 3.00
N SER A 118 -6.54 11.46 2.45
CA SER A 118 -5.59 12.29 3.21
C SER A 118 -6.25 13.53 3.80
N ILE A 119 -7.15 14.17 3.03
CA ILE A 119 -7.86 15.37 3.46
C ILE A 119 -8.82 15.05 4.61
N TYR A 120 -9.67 14.01 4.47
CA TYR A 120 -10.58 13.62 5.54
C TYR A 120 -9.81 13.18 6.80
N ALA A 121 -8.72 12.42 6.65
CA ALA A 121 -7.85 12.04 7.76
C ALA A 121 -7.23 13.26 8.45
N SER A 122 -6.85 14.30 7.70
CA SER A 122 -6.34 15.57 8.25
C SER A 122 -7.42 16.29 9.07
N THR A 123 -8.67 16.33 8.60
CA THR A 123 -9.80 16.86 9.38
C THR A 123 -9.98 16.11 10.71
N LEU A 124 -9.85 14.79 10.71
CA LEU A 124 -9.96 13.98 11.93
C LEU A 124 -8.81 14.28 12.90
N SER A 125 -7.57 14.40 12.41
CA SER A 125 -6.43 14.81 13.23
C SER A 125 -6.65 16.17 13.90
N ILE A 126 -7.11 17.16 13.13
CA ILE A 126 -7.41 18.51 13.65
C ILE A 126 -8.57 18.47 14.67
N THR A 127 -9.55 17.59 14.46
CA THR A 127 -10.65 17.39 15.41
C THR A 127 -10.14 16.94 16.76
N ALA A 128 -9.19 16.01 16.80
CA ALA A 128 -8.59 15.54 18.04
C ALA A 128 -7.89 16.68 18.80
N ASP A 129 -7.16 17.54 18.09
CA ASP A 129 -6.49 18.71 18.69
C ASP A 129 -7.50 19.70 19.31
N ARG A 130 -8.67 19.86 18.69
CA ARG A 130 -9.74 20.75 19.17
C ARG A 130 -10.61 20.14 20.27
N ASN A 131 -10.55 18.83 20.47
CA ASN A 131 -11.41 18.08 21.37
C ASN A 131 -10.54 17.18 22.28
N PRO A 132 -9.73 17.74 23.18
CA PRO A 132 -8.78 16.97 23.97
C PRO A 132 -9.45 15.96 24.92
N ASP A 133 -10.65 16.28 25.42
CA ASP A 133 -11.31 15.50 26.48
C ASP A 133 -12.42 14.59 25.96
N LYS A 134 -13.20 15.03 24.98
CA LYS A 134 -14.37 14.28 24.47
C LYS A 134 -14.76 14.70 23.06
N LEU A 135 -15.32 13.76 22.29
CA LEU A 135 -16.05 14.05 21.05
C LEU A 135 -17.41 14.67 21.38
N GLY A 136 -17.51 16.00 21.30
CA GLY A 136 -18.74 16.74 21.59
C GLY A 136 -19.83 16.61 20.52
N ALA A 137 -21.03 17.15 20.78
CA ALA A 137 -22.15 17.07 19.83
C ALA A 137 -21.82 17.64 18.44
N GLY A 138 -20.98 18.70 18.36
CA GLY A 138 -20.54 19.28 17.09
C GLY A 138 -19.59 18.40 16.27
N THR A 139 -19.01 17.34 16.85
CA THR A 139 -18.21 16.37 16.10
C THR A 139 -19.05 15.22 15.54
N ARG A 140 -20.31 15.10 15.99
CA ARG A 140 -21.23 14.03 15.60
C ARG A 140 -22.00 14.42 14.35
N MET A 141 -22.29 13.43 13.52
CA MET A 141 -23.18 13.60 12.39
C MET A 141 -24.62 13.76 12.92
N GLN A 142 -25.35 14.74 12.40
CA GLN A 142 -26.73 14.97 12.81
C GLN A 142 -27.71 14.16 11.96
N ALA A 143 -28.84 13.77 12.55
CA ALA A 143 -29.92 13.16 11.81
C ALA A 143 -30.44 14.14 10.75
N GLY A 144 -30.38 13.75 9.47
CA GLY A 144 -30.74 14.60 8.34
C GLY A 144 -29.54 15.19 7.59
N ASP A 145 -28.32 15.04 8.10
CA ASP A 145 -27.12 15.29 7.30
C ASP A 145 -27.16 14.36 6.09
N ALA A 146 -27.01 14.94 4.89
CA ALA A 146 -27.05 14.18 3.66
C ALA A 146 -25.85 13.22 3.64
N MET A 147 -26.13 11.92 3.82
CA MET A 147 -25.19 10.86 3.48
C MET A 147 -24.95 10.93 1.97
N GLY A 148 -23.81 11.47 1.56
CA GLY A 148 -23.45 11.59 0.15
C GLY A 148 -23.64 10.24 -0.55
N GLY A 149 -24.27 10.22 -1.74
CA GLY A 149 -24.45 8.98 -2.51
C GLY A 149 -25.76 8.85 -3.29
N GLY A 150 -26.76 9.71 -3.05
CA GLY A 150 -27.98 9.75 -3.87
C GLY A 150 -27.79 10.46 -5.22
N PRO A 151 -28.59 10.14 -6.26
CA PRO A 151 -28.50 10.81 -7.58
C PRO A 151 -28.70 12.33 -7.54
N LEU A 152 -29.42 12.82 -6.52
CA LEU A 152 -29.72 14.23 -6.27
C LEU A 152 -28.86 14.84 -5.16
N ALA A 153 -27.97 14.05 -4.55
CA ALA A 153 -27.11 14.56 -3.50
C ALA A 153 -26.07 15.52 -4.10
N ARG A 154 -25.84 16.65 -3.42
CA ARG A 154 -24.73 17.54 -3.75
C ARG A 154 -23.43 16.73 -3.74
N LYS A 155 -22.61 16.86 -4.79
CA LYS A 155 -21.25 16.32 -4.80
C LYS A 155 -20.42 17.04 -3.73
N VAL A 156 -19.92 16.26 -2.77
CA VAL A 156 -18.99 16.75 -1.76
C VAL A 156 -17.59 16.80 -2.37
N ASP A 157 -16.92 17.92 -2.19
CA ASP A 157 -15.51 18.09 -2.55
C ASP A 157 -14.67 18.11 -1.27
N ALA A 158 -13.76 17.16 -1.11
CA ALA A 158 -12.99 17.01 0.13
C ALA A 158 -12.19 18.28 0.45
N ALA A 159 -11.52 18.87 -0.55
CA ALA A 159 -10.66 20.03 -0.35
C ALA A 159 -11.44 21.27 0.11
N ARG A 160 -12.66 21.47 -0.42
CA ARG A 160 -13.52 22.60 -0.04
C ARG A 160 -14.33 22.33 1.22
N ASP A 161 -14.89 21.14 1.35
CA ASP A 161 -16.00 20.89 2.26
C ASP A 161 -15.54 20.22 3.58
N ALA A 162 -14.45 19.45 3.58
CA ALA A 162 -14.06 18.60 4.72
C ALA A 162 -13.78 19.35 6.02
N GLY A 163 -13.28 20.59 5.97
CA GLY A 163 -13.00 21.38 7.16
C GLY A 163 -14.24 21.95 7.86
N SER A 164 -15.40 21.92 7.19
CA SER A 164 -16.65 22.56 7.64
C SER A 164 -17.70 21.57 8.16
N MET A 165 -17.50 20.27 7.94
CA MET A 165 -18.43 19.23 8.37
C MET A 165 -18.07 18.67 9.75
N PRO A 166 -19.02 18.03 10.45
CA PRO A 166 -18.71 17.25 11.65
C PRO A 166 -17.67 16.17 11.37
N ALA A 167 -16.82 15.89 12.34
CA ALA A 167 -15.75 14.90 12.21
C ALA A 167 -16.27 13.49 11.86
N GLU A 168 -17.41 13.09 12.45
CA GLU A 168 -18.06 11.82 12.13
C GLU A 168 -18.53 11.78 10.67
N HIS A 169 -18.95 12.92 10.09
CA HIS A 169 -19.28 12.99 8.68
C HIS A 169 -18.03 12.86 7.80
N ALA A 170 -16.95 13.58 8.12
CA ALA A 170 -15.67 13.40 7.42
C ALA A 170 -15.17 11.95 7.49
N PHE A 171 -15.34 11.28 8.63
CA PHE A 171 -15.01 9.86 8.79
C PHE A 171 -15.85 8.95 7.87
N HIS A 172 -17.16 9.18 7.76
CA HIS A 172 -18.00 8.41 6.84
C HIS A 172 -17.61 8.62 5.37
N LEU A 173 -17.33 9.86 4.95
CA LEU A 173 -16.87 10.13 3.58
C LEU A 173 -15.49 9.50 3.30
N MET A 174 -14.62 9.43 4.31
CA MET A 174 -13.36 8.70 4.22
C MET A 174 -13.59 7.19 3.99
N LEU A 175 -14.52 6.56 4.72
CA LEU A 175 -14.88 5.16 4.50
C LEU A 175 -15.51 4.92 3.11
N GLN A 176 -16.30 5.88 2.63
CA GLN A 176 -16.83 5.84 1.27
C GLN A 176 -15.73 5.91 0.22
N ALA A 177 -14.72 6.78 0.39
CA ALA A 177 -13.56 6.82 -0.51
C ALA A 177 -12.81 5.48 -0.54
N CYS A 178 -12.62 4.81 0.61
CA CYS A 178 -12.07 3.44 0.65
C CYS A 178 -12.92 2.48 -0.19
N THR A 179 -14.24 2.54 -0.03
CA THR A 179 -15.19 1.64 -0.72
C THR A 179 -15.19 1.89 -2.22
N SER A 180 -15.28 3.15 -2.66
CA SER A 180 -15.26 3.55 -4.07
C SER A 180 -13.94 3.20 -4.74
N CYS A 181 -12.81 3.38 -4.05
CA CYS A 181 -11.50 3.00 -4.57
C CYS A 181 -11.42 1.48 -4.76
N HIS A 182 -11.79 0.70 -3.74
CA HIS A 182 -11.77 -0.77 -3.84
C HIS A 182 -12.71 -1.31 -4.91
N ALA A 183 -13.93 -0.76 -5.04
CA ALA A 183 -14.88 -1.19 -6.04
C ALA A 183 -14.37 -1.03 -7.48
N LYS A 184 -13.47 -0.07 -7.71
CA LYS A 184 -12.97 0.27 -9.04
C LYS A 184 -11.57 -0.26 -9.34
N PHE A 185 -10.72 -0.27 -8.33
CA PHE A 185 -9.27 -0.46 -8.50
C PHE A 185 -8.72 -1.70 -7.80
N ARG A 186 -9.57 -2.47 -7.11
CA ARG A 186 -9.17 -3.74 -6.50
C ARG A 186 -9.93 -4.90 -7.15
N ILE A 187 -9.21 -5.85 -7.73
CA ILE A 187 -9.83 -7.07 -8.25
C ILE A 187 -10.26 -7.97 -7.07
N GLU A 188 -11.42 -8.60 -7.22
CA GLU A 188 -11.81 -9.69 -6.31
C GLU A 188 -10.87 -10.89 -6.54
N GLY A 189 -10.58 -11.65 -5.49
CA GLY A 189 -9.79 -12.87 -5.68
C GLY A 189 -10.62 -13.88 -6.46
N GLU A 190 -9.97 -14.62 -7.37
CA GLU A 190 -10.55 -15.86 -7.92
C GLU A 190 -10.85 -16.87 -6.80
#